data_AF-A0AAV7Z3N5-F1
#
_entry.id   AF-A0AAV7Z3N5-F1
#
_cell.length_a   1.000
_cell.length_b   1.000
_cell.length_c   1.000
_cell.angle_alpha   90.00
_cell.angle_beta   90.00
_cell.angle_gamma   90.00
#
_symmetry.space_group_name_H-M   'P 1'
#
loop_
_entity.id
_entity.type
_entity.pdbx_description
1 polymer ?
#
loop_
_entity_poly.entity_id
_entity_poly.type
_entity_poly.pdbx_seq_one_letter_code
_entity_poly.pdbx_strand_id
1 'polypeptide(L)'
;MPTKRRTRSTRSTENIQNIKHNNRTVRNTTKRKTRSQSRKKTQTSIDFTQLRIETLLEIKEHYKITSKTKNRKTLASLILRKFTEQVINEKEIIREFLQITKDY
;
A
#
# COMPACT_ATOMS: atom_id res chain seq x y z
N MET A 1 -52.55 -31.35 -59.05
CA MET A 1 -52.73 -29.93 -59.44
C MET A 1 -51.66 -29.08 -58.76
N PRO A 2 -51.07 -28.07 -59.45
CA PRO A 2 -49.70 -27.61 -59.20
C PRO A 2 -49.53 -26.30 -58.37
N THR A 3 -48.36 -26.23 -57.71
CA THR A 3 -47.41 -25.08 -57.54
C THR A 3 -47.69 -23.87 -56.63
N LYS A 4 -46.75 -23.59 -55.71
CA LYS A 4 -45.62 -22.62 -55.86
C LYS A 4 -44.70 -22.65 -54.60
N ARG A 5 -43.39 -22.95 -54.77
CA ARG A 5 -42.18 -22.05 -54.76
C ARG A 5 -41.80 -21.55 -53.35
N ARG A 6 -40.55 -21.57 -52.84
CA ARG A 6 -39.19 -21.51 -53.42
C ARG A 6 -38.21 -21.81 -52.24
N THR A 7 -37.44 -22.91 -52.20
CA THR A 7 -35.97 -23.04 -52.47
C THR A 7 -35.09 -21.87 -51.97
N ARG A 8 -33.88 -22.02 -51.38
CA ARG A 8 -32.96 -23.13 -51.01
C ARG A 8 -31.73 -22.45 -50.34
N SER A 9 -31.22 -23.01 -49.25
CA SER A 9 -29.77 -23.28 -49.01
C SER A 9 -28.68 -22.18 -48.94
N THR A 10 -27.79 -22.47 -47.98
CA THR A 10 -26.31 -22.36 -47.97
C THR A 10 -25.58 -21.07 -47.62
N ARG A 11 -24.81 -21.21 -46.53
CA ARG A 11 -23.34 -21.14 -46.47
C ARG A 11 -22.72 -19.80 -46.06
N SER A 12 -21.82 -19.96 -45.09
CA SER A 12 -20.71 -19.14 -44.62
C SER A 12 -20.07 -18.27 -45.70
N THR A 13 -19.63 -17.05 -45.31
CA THR A 13 -18.28 -16.44 -45.50
C THR A 13 -18.37 -14.94 -45.16
N GLU A 14 -17.54 -14.46 -44.23
CA GLU A 14 -16.36 -13.59 -44.48
C GLU A 14 -16.65 -12.13 -44.87
N ASN A 15 -16.13 -11.24 -44.01
CA ASN A 15 -15.23 -10.15 -44.37
C ASN A 15 -15.67 -9.13 -45.45
N ILE A 16 -15.95 -7.90 -45.03
CA ILE A 16 -15.79 -6.72 -45.90
C ILE A 16 -14.92 -5.70 -45.17
N GLN A 17 -13.64 -5.72 -45.52
CA GLN A 17 -12.79 -4.54 -45.49
C GLN A 17 -13.28 -3.59 -46.57
N ASN A 18 -13.48 -2.31 -46.23
CA ASN A 18 -13.44 -1.26 -47.24
C ASN A 18 -12.57 -0.10 -46.75
N ILE A 19 -11.54 0.15 -47.55
CA ILE A 19 -10.40 1.04 -47.37
C ILE A 19 -10.76 2.41 -47.94
N LYS A 20 -10.45 3.50 -47.23
CA LYS A 20 -10.13 4.81 -47.83
C LYS A 20 -8.92 5.43 -47.11
N HIS A 21 -7.79 5.45 -47.81
CA HIS A 21 -6.57 6.15 -47.45
C HIS A 21 -6.75 7.67 -47.61
N ASN A 22 -6.20 8.52 -46.72
CA ASN A 22 -4.84 9.06 -46.84
C ASN A 22 -4.57 10.30 -45.93
N ASN A 23 -3.33 10.37 -45.43
CA ASN A 23 -2.56 11.56 -45.00
C ASN A 23 -2.91 12.35 -43.72
N ARG A 24 -2.19 12.05 -42.61
CA ARG A 24 -1.20 12.98 -42.01
C ARG A 24 -0.46 12.37 -40.81
N THR A 25 0.83 12.09 -41.04
CA THR A 25 1.98 12.26 -40.14
C THR A 25 1.90 11.70 -38.71
N VAL A 26 2.55 10.54 -38.59
CA VAL A 26 3.39 10.12 -37.47
C VAL A 26 4.03 11.30 -36.71
N ARG A 27 3.67 11.46 -35.43
CA ARG A 27 4.65 11.75 -34.36
C ARG A 27 4.02 11.42 -33.01
N ASN A 28 4.07 10.15 -32.64
CA ASN A 28 3.98 9.73 -31.25
C ASN A 28 5.17 10.34 -30.52
N THR A 29 5.00 11.54 -29.99
CA THR A 29 5.91 12.06 -28.97
C THR A 29 5.58 11.33 -27.69
N THR A 30 6.16 10.13 -27.57
CA THR A 30 6.29 9.44 -26.30
C THR A 30 7.04 10.39 -25.38
N LYS A 31 6.32 11.22 -24.63
CA LYS A 31 6.89 12.00 -23.54
C LYS A 31 7.47 10.96 -22.60
N ARG A 32 8.79 10.78 -22.69
CA ARG A 32 9.59 9.95 -21.80
C ARG A 32 9.20 10.39 -20.40
N LYS A 33 8.39 9.58 -19.70
CA LYS A 33 8.10 9.81 -18.30
C LYS A 33 9.46 9.86 -17.61
N THR A 34 9.90 11.05 -17.25
CA THR A 34 10.98 11.24 -16.30
C THR A 34 10.53 10.44 -15.09
N ARG A 35 11.14 9.27 -14.91
CA ARG A 35 10.95 8.43 -13.75
C ARG A 35 11.62 9.24 -12.64
N SER A 36 10.88 10.19 -12.09
CA SER A 36 11.17 10.77 -10.80
C SER A 36 11.30 9.57 -9.89
N GLN A 37 12.54 9.22 -9.58
CA GLN A 37 12.84 8.33 -8.47
C GLN A 37 12.34 9.09 -7.26
N SER A 38 11.05 8.94 -6.97
CA SER A 38 10.54 9.19 -5.64
C SER A 38 11.38 8.27 -4.77
N ARG A 39 12.31 8.87 -4.03
CA ARG A 39 12.89 8.21 -2.88
C ARG A 39 11.67 7.87 -2.03
N LYS A 40 11.15 6.65 -2.18
CA LYS A 40 10.22 6.09 -1.21
C LYS A 40 10.98 6.20 0.09
N LYS A 41 10.60 7.17 0.94
CA LYS A 41 10.93 7.09 2.35
C LYS A 41 10.45 5.71 2.75
N THR A 42 11.37 4.80 3.02
CA THR A 42 11.08 3.56 3.70
C THR A 42 10.61 4.00 5.08
N GLN A 43 9.32 4.26 5.18
CA GLN A 43 8.67 4.50 6.45
C GLN A 43 8.60 3.13 7.11
N THR A 44 9.64 2.82 7.87
CA THR A 44 9.70 1.62 8.69
C THR A 44 8.58 1.74 9.73
N SER A 45 7.47 1.05 9.48
CA SER A 45 6.36 0.98 10.43
C SER A 45 6.78 0.09 11.60
N ILE A 46 6.73 0.63 12.80
CA ILE A 46 7.00 -0.14 14.02
C ILE A 46 5.78 -1.00 14.33
N ASP A 47 5.97 -2.32 14.40
CA ASP A 47 4.92 -3.27 14.77
C ASP A 47 5.08 -3.71 16.23
N PHE A 48 4.32 -3.06 17.11
CA PHE A 48 4.28 -3.39 18.54
C PHE A 48 3.64 -4.75 18.83
N THR A 49 2.97 -5.41 17.87
CA THR A 49 2.39 -6.75 18.11
C THR A 49 3.45 -7.84 18.24
N GLN A 50 4.69 -7.55 17.85
CA GLN A 50 5.85 -8.43 17.99
C GLN A 50 6.36 -8.52 19.43
N LEU A 51 5.98 -7.56 20.29
CA LEU A 51 6.35 -7.58 21.71
C LEU A 51 5.53 -8.61 22.50
N ARG A 52 6.14 -9.13 23.59
CA ARG A 52 5.43 -9.98 24.54
C ARG A 52 4.33 -9.20 25.25
N ILE A 53 3.30 -9.90 25.72
CA ILE A 53 2.14 -9.24 26.37
C ILE A 53 2.58 -8.56 27.66
N GLU A 54 3.51 -9.16 28.41
CA GLU A 54 4.06 -8.64 29.65
C GLU A 54 4.74 -7.28 29.40
N THR A 55 5.57 -7.20 28.36
CA THR A 55 6.22 -5.94 27.95
C THR A 55 5.19 -4.87 27.55
N LEU A 56 4.13 -5.25 26.84
CA LEU A 56 3.06 -4.31 26.49
C LEU A 56 2.30 -3.81 27.74
N LEU A 57 2.11 -4.65 28.74
CA LEU A 57 1.49 -4.27 30.01
C LEU A 57 2.41 -3.35 30.82
N GLU A 58 3.70 -3.64 30.88
CA GLU A 58 4.70 -2.80 31.55
C GLU A 58 4.78 -1.41 30.92
N ILE A 59 4.83 -1.34 29.57
CA ILE A 59 4.79 -0.06 28.84
C ILE A 59 3.49 0.71 29.15
N LYS A 60 2.36 0.01 29.19
CA LYS A 60 1.06 0.61 29.52
C LYS A 60 1.05 1.21 30.92
N GLU A 61 1.63 0.53 31.90
CA GLU A 61 1.75 1.03 33.28
C GLU A 61 2.72 2.21 33.37
N HIS A 62 3.88 2.11 32.72
CA HIS A 62 4.89 3.17 32.66
C HIS A 62 4.31 4.48 32.10
N TYR A 63 3.55 4.39 31.00
CA TYR A 63 2.89 5.53 30.38
C TYR A 63 1.51 5.86 30.95
N LYS A 64 1.10 5.20 32.04
CA LYS A 64 -0.18 5.40 32.74
C LYS A 64 -1.38 5.39 31.78
N ILE A 65 -1.38 4.47 30.82
CA ILE A 65 -2.44 4.34 29.81
C ILE A 65 -3.68 3.72 30.46
N THR A 66 -4.73 4.53 30.63
CA THR A 66 -6.00 4.13 31.22
C THR A 66 -6.81 3.26 30.24
N SER A 67 -6.62 1.94 30.31
CA SER A 67 -7.42 0.98 29.54
C SER A 67 -7.65 -0.30 30.33
N LYS A 68 -8.85 -0.88 30.22
CA LYS A 68 -9.18 -2.18 30.83
C LYS A 68 -8.81 -3.37 29.94
N THR A 69 -8.37 -3.11 28.70
CA THR A 69 -8.07 -4.20 27.75
C THR A 69 -6.80 -4.96 28.14
N LYS A 70 -6.86 -6.28 27.97
CA LYS A 70 -5.71 -7.20 28.04
C LYS A 70 -5.36 -7.78 26.67
N ASN A 71 -6.09 -7.40 25.61
CA ASN A 71 -5.87 -7.93 24.28
C ASN A 71 -4.59 -7.33 23.67
N ARG A 72 -3.67 -8.19 23.21
CA ARG A 72 -2.39 -7.81 22.60
C ARG A 72 -2.55 -6.77 21.49
N LYS A 73 -3.47 -7.00 20.54
CA LYS A 73 -3.68 -6.09 19.40
C LYS A 73 -4.11 -4.70 19.88
N THR A 74 -5.07 -4.65 20.80
CA THR A 74 -5.58 -3.40 21.35
C THR A 74 -4.51 -2.67 22.16
N LEU A 75 -3.71 -3.39 22.96
CA LEU A 75 -2.58 -2.81 23.71
C LEU A 75 -1.54 -2.22 22.76
N ALA A 76 -1.11 -2.96 21.75
CA ALA A 76 -0.15 -2.49 20.75
C ALA A 76 -0.65 -1.22 20.05
N SER A 77 -1.93 -1.15 19.68
CA SER A 77 -2.50 0.05 19.05
C SER A 77 -2.56 1.25 19.99
N LEU A 78 -2.91 1.04 21.26
CA LEU A 78 -2.94 2.11 22.26
C LEU A 78 -1.55 2.67 22.54
N ILE A 79 -0.56 1.78 22.64
CA ILE A 79 0.84 2.13 22.84
C ILE A 79 1.38 2.89 21.63
N LEU A 80 1.14 2.38 20.41
CA LEU A 80 1.55 3.06 19.18
C LEU A 80 1.02 4.49 19.13
N ARG A 81 -0.28 4.68 19.44
CA ARG A 81 -0.88 6.02 19.50
C ARG A 81 -0.15 6.92 20.50
N LYS A 82 0.16 6.41 21.69
CA LYS A 82 0.88 7.19 22.71
C LYS A 82 2.30 7.54 22.28
N PHE A 83 3.03 6.60 21.67
CA PHE A 83 4.36 6.86 21.11
C PHE A 83 4.33 7.94 20.02
N THR A 84 3.31 7.96 19.16
CA THR A 84 3.18 9.00 18.12
C THR A 84 2.84 10.39 18.68
N GLU A 85 2.29 10.46 19.89
CA GLU A 85 1.96 11.72 20.58
C GLU A 85 3.17 12.30 21.34
N GLN A 86 4.26 11.54 21.50
CA GLN A 86 5.42 11.98 22.27
C GLN A 86 6.30 12.97 21.52
N VAL A 87 6.71 14.02 22.22
CA VAL A 87 7.78 14.90 21.78
C VAL A 87 9.12 14.27 22.17
N ILE A 88 9.98 14.08 21.17
CA ILE A 88 11.24 13.36 21.29
C ILE A 88 12.39 14.36 21.12
N ASN A 89 13.30 14.40 22.10
CA ASN A 89 14.54 15.16 22.02
C ASN A 89 15.71 14.22 21.71
N GLU A 90 16.16 14.22 20.46
CA GLU A 90 17.16 13.26 19.97
C GLU A 90 18.47 13.28 20.77
N LYS A 91 18.99 14.47 21.11
CA LYS A 91 20.27 14.60 21.82
C LYS A 91 20.22 14.00 23.22
N GLU A 92 19.10 14.18 23.90
CA GLU A 92 18.85 13.67 25.24
C GLU A 92 18.71 12.15 25.24
N ILE A 93 17.89 11.62 24.31
CA ILE A 93 17.67 10.18 24.17
C ILE A 93 18.96 9.44 23.85
N ILE A 94 19.78 9.95 22.92
CA ILE A 94 21.07 9.33 22.59
C ILE A 94 22.01 9.37 23.80
N ARG A 95 22.06 10.50 24.53
CA ARG A 95 22.90 10.62 25.73
C ARG A 95 22.48 9.63 26.81
N GLU A 96 21.19 9.56 27.14
CA GLU A 96 20.67 8.64 28.15
C GLU A 96 20.86 7.19 27.74
N PHE A 97 20.59 6.85 26.48
CA PHE A 97 20.81 5.51 25.96
C PHE A 97 22.28 5.09 26.08
N LEU A 98 23.22 5.96 25.69
CA LEU A 98 24.66 5.68 25.82
C LEU A 98 25.11 5.59 27.28
N GLN A 99 24.49 6.34 28.20
CA GLN A 99 24.81 6.22 29.62
C GLN A 99 24.36 4.86 30.14
N ILE A 100 23.11 4.47 29.89
CA ILE A 100 22.55 3.20 30.36
C ILE A 100 23.32 2.01 29.77
N THR A 101 23.67 2.07 28.48
CA THR A 101 24.35 0.95 27.80
C THR A 101 25.85 0.85 28.08
N LYS A 102 26.49 1.91 28.60
CA LYS A 102 27.90 1.82 29.04
C LYS A 102 28.07 1.08 30.36
N ASP A 103 27.02 1.04 31.17
CA ASP A 103 27.04 0.41 32.49
C ASP A 103 26.69 -1.10 32.43
N TYR A 104 26.41 -1.64 31.24
CA TYR A 104 26.17 -3.05 30.93
C TYR A 104 27.29 -3.64 30.08
#